data_AF-A0A522BA22-F1
#
_entry.id   AF-A0A522BA22-F1
#
_cell.length_a   1.000
_cell.length_b   1.000
_cell.length_c   1.000
_cell.angle_alpha   90.00
_cell.angle_beta   90.00
_cell.angle_gamma   90.00
#
_symmetry.space_group_name_H-M   'P 1'
#
loop_
_entity.id
_entity.type
_entity.pdbx_description
1 polymer ?
#
loop_
_entity_poly.entity_id
_entity_poly.type
_entity_poly.pdbx_seq_one_letter_code
_entity_poly.pdbx_strand_id
1 'polypeptide(L)' 'MSKRTFQPNNRRRAKTHGFRLRMRTRAGRA' A
#
# COMPACT_ATOMS: atom_id res chain seq x y z
N MET A 1 -10.35 -19.54 -16.56
CA MET A 1 -9.75 -19.22 -15.24
C MET A 1 -10.12 -17.80 -14.84
N SER A 2 -10.71 -17.59 -13.66
CA SER A 2 -11.04 -16.25 -13.17
C SER A 2 -9.81 -15.55 -12.57
N LYS A 3 -9.81 -14.21 -12.62
CA LYS A 3 -8.74 -13.38 -12.08
C LYS A 3 -8.68 -13.52 -10.55
N ARG A 4 -7.49 -13.78 -10.00
CA ARG A 4 -7.27 -13.82 -8.54
C ARG A 4 -7.31 -12.42 -7.94
N THR A 5 -7.78 -12.31 -6.70
CA THR A 5 -8.00 -11.03 -6.01
C THR A 5 -6.70 -10.23 -5.86
N PHE A 6 -5.61 -10.90 -5.51
CA PHE A 6 -4.30 -10.29 -5.45
C PHE A 6 -3.64 -10.29 -6.82
N GLN A 7 -3.36 -9.09 -7.32
CA GLN A 7 -2.54 -8.85 -8.50
C GLN A 7 -1.36 -7.97 -8.06
N PRO A 8 -0.14 -8.52 -7.99
CA PRO A 8 1.00 -7.80 -7.43
C PRO A 8 1.38 -6.59 -8.28
N ASN A 9 1.59 -5.45 -7.62
CA ASN A 9 2.13 -4.25 -8.25
C ASN A 9 2.95 -3.46 -7.22
N ASN A 10 4.26 -3.39 -7.43
CA ASN A 10 5.21 -2.76 -6.51
C ASN A 10 4.95 -1.25 -6.34
N ARG A 11 4.61 -0.54 -7.43
CA ARG A 11 4.31 0.90 -7.38
C ARG A 11 3.04 1.15 -6.56
N ARG A 12 1.99 0.34 -6.75
CA ARG A 12 0.74 0.46 -5.96
C ARG A 12 1.03 0.21 -4.48
N ARG A 13 1.72 -0.89 -4.17
CA ARG A 13 2.08 -1.26 -2.80
C ARG A 13 2.90 -0.16 -2.10
N ALA A 14 3.91 0.40 -2.76
CA ALA A 14 4.73 1.46 -2.20
C ALA A 14 3.94 2.75 -1.94
N LYS A 15 3.02 3.13 -2.84
CA LYS A 15 2.16 4.31 -2.67
C LYS A 15 1.13 4.15 -1.55
N THR A 16 0.50 2.98 -1.44
CA THR A 16 -0.62 2.76 -0.50
C THR A 16 -0.20 2.19 0.84
N HIS A 17 0.95 1.52 0.93
CA HIS A 17 1.39 0.85 2.16
C HIS A 17 2.82 1.21 2.57
N GLY A 18 3.54 2.02 1.80
CA GLY A 18 4.91 2.40 2.10
C GLY A 18 5.04 3.30 3.33
N PHE A 19 6.25 3.31 3.90
CA PHE A 19 6.62 4.11 5.07
C PHE A 19 6.27 5.59 4.91
N ARG A 20 6.55 6.17 3.74
CA ARG A 20 6.24 7.57 3.44
C ARG A 20 4.76 7.91 3.63
N LEU A 21 3.83 7.00 3.27
CA LEU A 21 2.41 7.22 3.46
C LEU A 21 2.03 7.13 4.94
N ARG A 22 2.55 6.12 5.65
CA ARG A 22 2.32 5.91 7.09
C ARG A 22 2.74 7.14 7.89
N MET A 23 3.95 7.64 7.63
CA MET A 23 4.52 8.80 8.35
C MET A 23 3.83 10.13 8.03
N ARG A 24 3.04 10.23 6.94
CA ARG A 24 2.36 11.47 6.55
C ARG A 24 1.28 11.89 7.55
N THR A 25 0.57 10.93 8.13
CA THR A 25 -0.61 11.21 8.96
C THR A 25 -0.33 10.92 10.43
N ARG A 26 -1.01 11.63 11.36
CA ARG A 26 -0.86 11.36 12.80
C ARG A 26 -1.24 9.92 13.16
N ALA A 27 -2.35 9.42 12.61
CA ALA A 27 -2.80 8.05 12.86
C ALA A 27 -1.86 6.97 12.28
N GLY A 28 -1.13 7.27 11.20
CA GLY A 28 -0.13 6.35 10.65
C GLY A 28 1.23 6.40 11.33
N ARG A 29 1.48 7.39 12.20
CA ARG A 29 2.68 7.52 13.05
C ARG A 29 2.49 6.91 14.43
N ALA A 30 1.26 6.92 14.94
CA ALA A 30 0.88 6.22 16.16
C ALA A 30 1.03 4.71 15.98
#